data_AF-A0A817BUJ6-F1
#
_entry.id   AF-A0A817BUJ6-F1
#
_cell.length_a   1.000
_cell.length_b   1.000
_cell.length_c   1.000
_cell.angle_alpha   90.00
_cell.angle_beta   90.00
_cell.angle_gamma   90.00
#
_symmetry.space_group_name_H-M   'P 1'
#
loop_
_entity.id
_entity.type
_entity.pdbx_description
1 polymer ?
#
loop_
_entity_poly.entity_id
_entity_poly.type
_entity_poly.pdbx_seq_one_letter_code
_entity_poly.pdbx_strand_id
1 'polypeptide(L)' 'MTYLTCLGCRNKKESKSYKEITETLGVDDPSEIIFVTDVYQEATAAKTAGLEAIILILPGNVSFPENHELKTVSSFFQI' A
#
# COMPACT_ATOMS: atom_id res chain seq x y z
N MET A 1 -2.51 -9.10 -12.79
CA MET A 1 -1.96 -8.00 -11.97
C MET A 1 -2.98 -6.86 -11.98
N THR A 2 -3.94 -6.88 -11.06
CA THR A 2 -4.94 -5.80 -10.97
C THR A 2 -4.31 -4.67 -10.17
N TYR A 3 -3.99 -3.56 -10.83
CA TYR A 3 -3.44 -2.38 -10.17
C TYR A 3 -4.57 -1.63 -9.46
N LEU A 4 -4.61 -1.71 -8.13
CA LEU A 4 -5.61 -1.01 -7.33
C LEU A 4 -5.10 0.39 -6.96
N THR A 5 -5.46 1.39 -7.75
CA THR A 5 -5.39 2.77 -7.30
C THR A 5 -6.60 3.08 -6.42
N CYS A 6 -6.38 3.67 -5.24
CA CYS A 6 -7.38 4.05 -4.23
C CYS A 6 -8.38 5.13 -4.76
N LEU A 7 -9.14 4.83 -5.83
CA LEU A 7 -10.05 5.77 -6.51
C LEU A 7 -11.34 6.03 -5.72
N GLY A 8 -11.69 5.16 -4.77
CA GLY A 8 -12.84 5.32 -3.87
C GLY A 8 -12.49 5.69 -2.42
N CYS A 9 -11.21 5.79 -2.07
CA CYS A 9 -10.77 6.00 -0.69
C CYS A 9 -10.93 7.47 -0.31
N ARG A 10 -11.88 7.76 0.58
CA ARG A 10 -12.09 9.12 1.09
C ARG A 10 -10.85 9.65 1.82
N ASN A 11 -10.14 8.80 2.58
CA ASN A 11 -8.87 9.15 3.22
C ASN A 11 -7.83 8.01 3.08
N LYS A 12 -6.86 8.19 2.19
CA LYS A 12 -5.85 7.17 1.88
C LYS A 12 -4.83 6.91 3.00
N LYS A 13 -4.81 7.75 4.04
CA LYS A 13 -3.91 7.59 5.20
C LYS A 13 -4.58 6.86 6.38
N GLU A 14 -5.83 6.44 6.22
CA GLU A 14 -6.57 5.68 7.24
C GLU A 14 -6.67 4.21 6.84
N SER A 15 -6.34 3.31 7.78
CA SER A 15 -6.42 1.86 7.58
C SER A 15 -7.83 1.40 7.20
N LYS A 16 -8.87 2.12 7.64
CA LYS A 16 -10.27 1.83 7.32
C LYS A 16 -10.54 1.77 5.82
N SER A 17 -9.96 2.68 5.04
CA SER A 17 -10.16 2.69 3.58
C SER A 17 -9.64 1.42 2.91
N TYR A 18 -8.59 0.81 3.44
CA TYR A 18 -8.04 -0.43 2.89
C TYR A 18 -8.85 -1.67 3.29
N LYS A 19 -9.47 -1.66 4.49
CA LYS A 19 -10.44 -2.70 4.87
C LYS A 19 -11.67 -2.68 3.95
N GLU A 20 -12.22 -1.49 3.70
CA GLU A 20 -13.34 -1.31 2.78
C GLU A 20 -12.99 -1.77 1.36
N ILE A 21 -11.76 -1.54 0.91
CA ILE A 21 -11.24 -2.09 -0.35
C ILE A 21 -11.25 -3.61 -0.33
N THR A 22 -10.66 -4.25 0.68
CA THR A 22 -10.58 -5.72 0.77
C THR A 22 -11.96 -6.35 0.73
N GLU A 23 -12.90 -5.80 1.51
CA GLU A 23 -14.31 -6.22 1.53
C GLU A 23 -14.98 -6.05 0.16
N THR A 24 -14.74 -4.91 -0.52
CA THR A 24 -15.31 -4.64 -1.85
C THR A 24 -14.75 -5.59 -2.91
N LEU A 25 -13.49 -5.99 -2.79
CA LEU A 25 -12.87 -6.97 -3.68
C LEU A 25 -13.32 -8.41 -3.42
N GLY A 26 -13.95 -8.68 -2.27
CA GLY A 26 -14.34 -10.03 -1.88
C GLY A 26 -13.16 -10.95 -1.63
N VAL A 27 -12.03 -10.40 -1.14
CA VAL A 27 -10.85 -11.18 -0.76
C VAL A 27 -10.97 -11.57 0.70
N ASP A 28 -10.81 -12.86 1.00
CA ASP A 28 -10.98 -13.41 2.35
C ASP A 28 -9.80 -13.07 3.28
N ASP A 29 -8.56 -13.15 2.77
CA ASP A 29 -7.35 -12.80 3.51
C ASP A 29 -6.73 -11.51 2.93
N PRO A 30 -6.74 -10.39 3.68
CA PRO A 30 -6.14 -9.14 3.23
C PRO A 30 -4.67 -9.26 2.81
N SER A 31 -3.93 -10.23 3.35
CA SER A 31 -2.51 -10.43 3.04
C SER A 31 -2.26 -10.90 1.59
N GLU A 32 -3.29 -11.39 0.90
CA GLU A 32 -3.24 -11.74 -0.53
C GLU A 32 -3.21 -10.50 -1.44
N ILE A 33 -3.47 -9.32 -0.89
CA ILE A 33 -3.44 -8.05 -1.62
C ILE A 33 -2.10 -7.36 -1.39
N ILE A 34 -1.36 -7.15 -2.49
CA ILE A 34 -0.15 -6.33 -2.50
C ILE A 34 -0.51 -4.89 -2.91
N PHE A 35 -0.38 -3.96 -1.97
CA PHE A 35 -0.54 -2.53 -2.20
C PHE A 35 0.83 -1.86 -2.44
N VAL A 36 0.96 -1.18 -3.58
CA VAL A 36 2.20 -0.50 -3.98
C VAL A 36 1.93 1.00 -4.07
N THR A 37 2.70 1.81 -3.34
CA THR A 37 2.55 3.28 -3.30
C THR A 37 3.91 3.94 -3.13
N ASP A 38 4.06 5.16 -3.60
CA ASP A 38 5.21 6.04 -3.32
C ASP A 38 5.04 6.82 -2.01
N VAL A 39 3.87 6.73 -1.35
CA VAL A 39 3.53 7.48 -0.15
C VAL A 39 3.62 6.62 1.11
N TYR A 40 4.58 6.95 2.00
CA TYR A 40 4.85 6.20 3.23
C TYR A 40 3.60 6.03 4.13
N GLN A 41 2.80 7.08 4.32
CA GLN A 41 1.61 7.02 5.19
C GLN A 41 0.52 6.11 4.61
N GLU A 42 0.41 6.03 3.27
CA GLU A 42 -0.54 5.13 2.61
C GLU A 42 -0.08 3.67 2.82
N ALA A 43 1.20 3.38 2.61
CA ALA A 43 1.77 2.05 2.84
C ALA A 43 1.58 1.59 4.30
N THR A 44 1.82 2.50 5.26
CA THR A 44 1.61 2.23 6.69
C THR A 44 0.14 1.92 6.99
N ALA A 45 -0.79 2.69 6.41
CA ALA A 45 -2.22 2.48 6.59
C ALA A 45 -2.69 1.15 5.99
N ALA A 46 -2.20 0.79 4.81
CA ALA A 46 -2.46 -0.50 4.16
C ALA A 46 -1.92 -1.67 4.99
N LYS A 47 -0.67 -1.58 5.47
CA LYS A 47 -0.08 -2.60 6.35
C LYS A 47 -0.87 -2.79 7.64
N THR A 48 -1.32 -1.67 8.24
CA THR A 48 -2.17 -1.69 9.44
C THR A 48 -3.54 -2.36 9.19
N ALA A 49 -4.03 -2.32 7.95
CA ALA A 49 -5.26 -2.99 7.55
C ALA A 49 -5.07 -4.49 7.23
N GLY A 50 -3.84 -5.00 7.27
CA GLY A 50 -3.50 -6.41 7.03
C GLY A 50 -3.03 -6.71 5.61
N LEU A 51 -2.99 -5.72 4.72
CA LEU A 51 -2.48 -5.90 3.35
C LEU A 51 -0.95 -6.03 3.37
N GLU A 52 -0.40 -6.68 2.35
CA GLU A 52 1.01 -6.53 2.04
C GLU A 52 1.25 -5.15 1.42
N ALA A 53 2.25 -4.41 1.92
CA ALA A 53 2.48 -3.03 1.50
C ALA A 53 3.94 -2.82 1.10
N ILE A 54 4.14 -2.26 -0.09
CA ILE A 54 5.46 -2.00 -0.68
C ILE A 54 5.56 -0.53 -1.05
N ILE A 55 6.68 0.10 -0.67
CA ILE A 55 7.00 1.46 -1.09
C ILE A 55 7.75 1.43 -2.42
N LEU A 56 7.20 2.10 -3.43
CA LEU A 56 7.85 2.31 -4.71
C LEU A 56 8.72 3.57 -4.65
N ILE A 57 10.04 3.40 -4.71
CA ILE A 57 11.01 4.48 -4.75
C ILE A 57 11.05 5.04 -6.18
N LEU A 58 10.59 6.27 -6.35
CA LEU A 58 10.68 7.02 -7.59
C LEU A 58 11.65 8.22 -7.44
N PRO A 59 12.31 8.65 -8.53
CA PRO A 59 13.14 9.85 -8.50
C PRO A 59 12.32 11.07 -8.04
N GLY A 60 12.79 11.75 -6.99
CA GLY A 60 12.15 12.95 -6.46
C GLY A 60 11.12 12.71 -5.35
N ASN A 61 10.96 11.48 -4.86
CA ASN A 61 10.10 11.21 -3.71
C ASN A 61 10.57 11.92 -2.43
N VAL A 62 9.59 12.29 -1.60
CA VAL A 62 9.80 12.80 -0.25
C VAL A 62 10.52 11.74 0.58
N SER A 63 11.57 12.14 1.30
CA SER A 63 12.28 11.28 2.24
C SER A 63 11.34 10.75 3.32
N PHE A 64 11.36 9.44 3.53
CA PHE A 64 10.66 8.75 4.61
C PHE A 64 11.68 8.18 5.62
N PRO A 65 11.26 7.75 6.83
CA PRO A 65 12.18 7.33 7.87
C PRO A 65 13.10 6.18 7.41
N GLU A 66 14.41 6.29 7.63
CA GLU A 66 15.42 5.33 7.12
C GLU A 66 15.31 3.92 7.74
N ASN A 67 14.56 3.73 8.84
CA ASN A 67 14.46 2.47 9.59
C ASN A 67 13.01 2.01 9.78
N HIS A 68 12.26 1.86 8.68
CA HIS A 68 10.92 1.28 8.74
C HIS A 68 10.91 -0.19 8.30
N GLU A 69 9.88 -0.93 8.71
CA GLU A 69 9.75 -2.37 8.42
C GLU A 69 9.16 -2.67 7.03
N LEU A 70 8.70 -1.65 6.30
CA LEU A 70 8.07 -1.83 4.98
C LEU A 70 9.11 -2.17 3.90
N LYS A 71 8.77 -3.12 3.01
CA LYS A 71 9.59 -3.43 1.83
C LYS A 71 9.62 -2.23 0.90
N THR A 72 10.80 -1.91 0.36
CA THR A 72 10.97 -0.90 -0.68
C THR A 72 11.45 -1.53 -1.98
N VAL A 73 10.97 -1.03 -3.11
CA VAL A 73 11.42 -1.43 -4.44
C VAL A 73 11.58 -0.18 -5.31
N SER A 74 12.53 -0.21 -6.25
CA SER A 74 12.69 0.87 -7.24
C SER A 74 12.10 0.52 -8.61
N SER A 75 11.52 -0.68 -8.74
CA SER A 75 10.94 -1.18 -9.97
C SER A 75 9.93 -2.30 -9.71
N PHE A 76 8.90 -2.39 -10.54
CA PHE A 76 7.92 -3.49 -10.50
C PHE A 76 8.52 -4.86 -10.78
N PHE A 77 9.72 -4.95 -11.38
CA PHE A 77 10.42 -6.23 -11.59
C PHE A 77 10.96 -6.87 -10.29
N GLN A 78 10.92 -6.17 -9.16
CA GLN A 78 11.39 -6.66 -7.85
C GLN A 78 10.24 -7.19 -6.96
N ILE A 79 9.03 -7.26 -7.51
CA ILE A 79 7.82 -7.74 -6.86
C ILE A 79 7.47 -9.12 -7.41
#